data_AF-A0A5P3IHN2-F1
#
_entry.id   AF-A0A5P3IHN2-F1
#
_cell.length_a   1.000
_cell.length_b   1.000
_cell.length_c   1.000
_cell.angle_alpha   90.00
_cell.angle_beta   90.00
_cell.angle_gamma   90.00
#
_symmetry.space_group_name_H-M   'P 1'
#
loop_
_entity.id
_entity.type
_entity.pdbx_description
1 polymer ?
#
loop_
_entity_poly.entity_id
_entity_poly.type
_entity_poly.pdbx_seq_one_letter_code
_entity_poly.pdbx_strand_id
1 'polypeptide(L)'
;MNNNKVDIGQRIKSIRTKKGMTLEEFGALFSAGKGLVSRWERGISTPNPERIKAISKVGDTSVEYILHGTMNEYIESLIDKLQMDLSTDKNLSNAVIPFIVSEVKSIMYSNASSFLNTEQADKKFNETKKYTIESWSDPESLERKILMNLSRELRTRILDTMKYSYKSYYNNNNEETSAEDYLTENSREILERLHSLEDFLDAYFDALRFLDDSKIASKLDSLRDFTKKIDQRIK
;
A
#
# COMPACT_ATOMS: atom_id res chain seq x y z
N MET A 1 -20.80 -11.09 2.81
CA MET A 1 -20.67 -12.47 2.29
C MET A 1 -19.39 -13.05 2.84
N ASN A 2 -19.34 -14.34 3.19
CA ASN A 2 -18.12 -14.96 3.70
C ASN A 2 -17.21 -15.31 2.50
N ASN A 3 -16.46 -14.31 2.01
CA ASN A 3 -15.66 -14.38 0.76
C ASN A 3 -14.73 -15.59 0.73
N ASN A 4 -14.18 -15.99 1.88
CA ASN A 4 -13.24 -17.10 1.99
C ASN A 4 -13.76 -18.42 1.38
N LYS A 5 -15.03 -18.79 1.60
CA LYS A 5 -15.58 -20.05 1.04
C LYS A 5 -15.73 -19.99 -0.48
N VAL A 6 -16.13 -18.82 -1.00
CA VAL A 6 -16.30 -18.60 -2.44
C VAL A 6 -14.94 -18.68 -3.12
N ASP A 7 -13.91 -18.05 -2.55
CA ASP A 7 -12.55 -18.02 -3.09
C ASP A 7 -11.92 -19.43 -3.09
N ILE A 8 -12.08 -20.19 -1.99
CA ILE A 8 -11.70 -21.62 -1.94
C ILE A 8 -12.40 -22.40 -3.06
N GLY A 9 -13.70 -22.18 -3.23
CA GLY A 9 -14.49 -22.82 -4.28
C GLY A 9 -14.00 -22.51 -5.69
N GLN A 10 -13.66 -21.25 -5.96
CA GLN A 10 -13.12 -20.81 -7.25
C GLN A 10 -11.74 -21.43 -7.53
N ARG A 11 -10.87 -21.56 -6.51
CA ARG A 11 -9.59 -22.24 -6.66
C ARG A 11 -9.74 -23.73 -6.94
N ILE A 12 -10.68 -24.40 -6.25
CA ILE A 12 -11.02 -25.81 -6.54
C ILE A 12 -11.54 -25.97 -7.97
N LYS A 13 -12.45 -25.10 -8.41
CA LYS A 13 -12.96 -25.08 -9.79
C LYS A 13 -11.84 -24.89 -10.80
N SER A 14 -10.90 -23.99 -10.51
CA SER A 14 -9.75 -23.73 -11.35
C SER A 14 -8.84 -24.95 -11.47
N ILE A 15 -8.57 -25.65 -10.37
CA ILE A 15 -7.81 -26.91 -10.38
C ILE A 15 -8.52 -27.96 -11.24
N ARG A 16 -9.82 -28.18 -11.02
CA ARG A 16 -10.60 -29.16 -11.78
C ARG A 16 -10.57 -28.87 -13.28
N THR A 17 -10.87 -27.61 -13.65
CA THR A 17 -10.96 -27.20 -15.06
C THR A 17 -9.61 -27.25 -15.76
N LYS A 18 -8.50 -26.88 -15.09
CA LYS A 18 -7.14 -27.06 -15.62
C LYS A 18 -6.78 -28.51 -15.91
N LYS A 19 -7.36 -29.46 -15.17
CA LYS A 19 -7.19 -30.91 -15.40
C LYS A 19 -8.21 -31.48 -16.40
N GLY A 20 -9.08 -30.66 -16.98
CA GLY A 20 -10.07 -31.08 -17.98
C GLY A 20 -11.19 -31.97 -17.44
N MET A 21 -11.41 -32.01 -16.12
CA MET A 21 -12.33 -32.94 -15.49
C MET A 21 -13.75 -32.36 -15.35
N THR A 22 -14.77 -33.21 -15.49
CA THR A 22 -16.15 -32.94 -15.09
C THR A 22 -16.31 -32.92 -13.57
N LEU A 23 -17.45 -32.43 -13.07
CA LEU A 23 -17.74 -32.44 -11.62
C LEU A 23 -17.81 -33.88 -11.08
N GLU A 24 -18.35 -34.81 -11.87
CA GLU A 24 -18.44 -36.23 -11.58
C GLU A 24 -17.06 -36.87 -11.48
N GLU A 25 -16.21 -36.71 -12.50
CA GLU A 25 -14.84 -37.26 -12.53
C GLU A 25 -13.99 -36.72 -11.38
N PHE A 26 -14.06 -35.42 -11.14
CA PHE A 26 -13.32 -34.80 -10.05
C PHE A 26 -13.81 -35.28 -8.68
N GLY A 27 -15.12 -35.38 -8.48
CA GLY A 27 -15.73 -35.85 -7.24
C GLY A 27 -15.39 -37.31 -6.92
N ALA A 28 -15.28 -38.15 -7.95
CA ALA A 28 -14.91 -39.57 -7.81
C ALA A 28 -13.55 -39.77 -7.13
N LEU A 29 -12.59 -38.86 -7.32
CA LEU A 29 -11.27 -38.88 -6.67
C LEU A 29 -11.35 -38.74 -5.13
N PHE A 30 -12.48 -38.26 -4.61
CA PHE A 30 -12.63 -37.86 -3.21
C PHE A 30 -13.86 -38.49 -2.53
N SER A 31 -14.43 -39.54 -3.15
CA SER A 31 -15.71 -40.15 -2.75
C SER A 31 -16.81 -39.10 -2.54
N ALA A 32 -16.89 -38.13 -3.46
CA ALA A 32 -17.82 -37.02 -3.43
C ALA A 32 -18.69 -37.02 -4.69
N GLY A 33 -20.02 -36.96 -4.53
CA GLY A 33 -20.90 -36.80 -5.68
C GLY A 33 -20.78 -35.41 -6.32
N LYS A 34 -21.14 -35.28 -7.60
CA LYS A 34 -21.19 -33.99 -8.34
C LYS A 34 -21.85 -32.86 -7.56
N GLY A 35 -22.96 -33.16 -6.88
CA GLY A 35 -23.69 -32.16 -6.10
C GLY A 35 -22.84 -31.54 -4.98
N LEU A 36 -21.96 -32.33 -4.36
CA LEU A 36 -21.06 -31.87 -3.31
C LEU A 36 -19.91 -31.03 -3.90
N VAL A 37 -19.31 -31.48 -5.01
CA VAL A 37 -18.29 -30.70 -5.73
C VAL A 37 -18.86 -29.35 -6.19
N SER A 38 -20.07 -29.35 -6.75
CA SER A 38 -20.77 -28.11 -7.13
C SER A 38 -21.03 -27.17 -5.95
N ARG A 39 -21.28 -27.70 -4.74
CA ARG A 39 -21.41 -26.88 -3.53
C ARG A 39 -20.07 -26.31 -3.09
N TRP A 40 -18.98 -27.06 -3.23
CA TRP A 40 -17.62 -26.54 -3.01
C TRP A 40 -17.31 -25.40 -3.96
N GLU A 41 -17.48 -25.60 -5.26
CA GLU A 41 -17.13 -24.59 -6.28
C GLU A 41 -17.96 -23.31 -6.20
N ARG A 42 -19.14 -23.37 -5.58
CA ARG A 42 -20.02 -22.21 -5.33
C ARG A 42 -19.83 -21.60 -3.94
N GLY A 43 -18.90 -22.10 -3.12
CA GLY A 43 -18.67 -21.62 -1.76
C GLY A 43 -19.80 -21.89 -0.77
N ILE A 44 -20.72 -22.81 -1.09
CA ILE A 44 -21.84 -23.18 -0.21
C ILE A 44 -21.33 -24.04 0.96
N SER A 45 -20.38 -24.93 0.69
CA SER A 45 -19.68 -25.74 1.69
C SER A 45 -18.20 -25.82 1.33
N THR A 46 -17.34 -26.19 2.27
CA THR A 46 -15.92 -26.45 2.01
C THR A 46 -15.64 -27.96 2.08
N PRO A 47 -14.65 -28.48 1.35
CA PRO A 47 -14.16 -29.83 1.59
C PRO A 47 -13.57 -29.94 3.01
N ASN A 48 -13.48 -31.15 3.54
CA ASN A 48 -12.78 -31.40 4.81
C ASN A 48 -11.25 -31.37 4.61
N PRO A 49 -10.45 -31.30 5.69
CA PRO A 49 -8.99 -31.21 5.59
C PRO A 49 -8.36 -32.33 4.76
N GLU A 50 -8.84 -33.56 4.88
CA GLU A 50 -8.34 -34.71 4.11
C GLU A 50 -8.56 -34.51 2.60
N ARG A 51 -9.74 -34.02 2.21
CA ARG A 51 -10.07 -33.72 0.81
C ARG A 51 -9.28 -32.53 0.29
N ILE A 52 -9.08 -31.48 1.08
CA ILE A 52 -8.25 -30.34 0.66
C ILE A 52 -6.82 -30.80 0.38
N LYS A 53 -6.25 -31.64 1.25
CA LYS A 53 -4.92 -32.25 1.05
C LYS A 53 -4.87 -33.15 -0.19
N ALA A 54 -5.94 -33.86 -0.50
CA ALA A 54 -6.02 -34.67 -1.71
C ALA A 54 -6.15 -33.78 -2.98
N ILE A 55 -6.98 -32.74 -2.93
CA ILE A 55 -7.14 -31.77 -4.02
C ILE A 55 -5.84 -31.04 -4.29
N SER A 56 -5.06 -30.69 -3.26
CA SER A 56 -3.76 -30.02 -3.43
C SER A 56 -2.78 -30.90 -4.23
N LYS A 57 -2.76 -32.20 -3.94
CA LYS A 57 -1.98 -33.18 -4.71
C LYS A 57 -2.45 -33.28 -6.16
N VAL A 58 -3.76 -33.34 -6.40
CA VAL A 58 -4.31 -33.40 -7.77
C VAL A 58 -3.97 -32.14 -8.56
N GLY A 59 -4.01 -30.98 -7.91
CA GLY A 59 -3.73 -29.68 -8.51
C GLY A 59 -2.26 -29.30 -8.58
N ASP A 60 -1.33 -30.17 -8.16
CA ASP A 60 0.10 -29.89 -8.06
C ASP A 60 0.37 -28.56 -7.32
N THR A 61 -0.33 -28.36 -6.20
CA THR A 61 -0.34 -27.11 -5.44
C THR A 61 -0.32 -27.38 -3.92
N SER A 62 -0.22 -26.32 -3.12
CA SER A 62 -0.22 -26.42 -1.66
C SER A 62 -1.63 -26.35 -1.06
N VAL A 63 -1.77 -26.82 0.17
CA VAL A 63 -3.02 -26.66 0.95
C VAL A 63 -3.25 -25.16 1.22
N GLU A 64 -2.18 -24.44 1.51
CA GLU A 64 -2.14 -23.01 1.74
C GLU A 64 -2.71 -22.24 0.55
N TYR A 65 -2.32 -22.60 -0.68
CA TYR A 65 -2.88 -21.96 -1.88
C TYR A 65 -4.38 -22.18 -2.00
N ILE A 66 -4.88 -23.40 -1.75
CA ILE A 66 -6.32 -23.66 -1.82
C ILE A 66 -7.08 -22.84 -0.78
N LEU A 67 -6.55 -22.75 0.45
CA LEU A 67 -7.19 -22.07 1.56
C LEU A 67 -7.12 -20.55 1.44
N HIS A 68 -5.99 -20.00 1.01
CA HIS A 68 -5.68 -18.58 1.13
C HIS A 68 -5.32 -17.89 -0.19
N GLY A 69 -5.09 -18.65 -1.25
CA GLY A 69 -4.55 -18.14 -2.51
C GLY A 69 -3.06 -17.89 -2.43
N THR A 70 -2.57 -17.02 -3.30
CA THR A 70 -1.21 -16.49 -3.26
C THR A 70 -1.02 -15.58 -2.03
N MET A 71 0.24 -15.34 -1.65
CA MET A 71 0.53 -14.42 -0.55
C MET A 71 0.00 -13.00 -0.82
N ASN A 72 0.01 -12.54 -2.08
CA ASN A 72 -0.55 -11.25 -2.45
C ASN A 72 -2.07 -11.19 -2.26
N GLU A 73 -2.79 -12.23 -2.71
CA GLU A 73 -4.24 -12.34 -2.47
C GLU A 73 -4.56 -12.39 -0.97
N TYR A 74 -3.73 -13.09 -0.19
CA TYR A 74 -3.88 -13.15 1.26
C TYR A 74 -3.67 -11.78 1.90
N ILE A 75 -2.61 -11.06 1.52
CA ILE A 75 -2.34 -9.70 1.98
C ILE A 75 -3.50 -8.76 1.64
N GLU A 76 -4.01 -8.77 0.40
CA GLU A 76 -5.18 -7.95 0.05
C GLU A 76 -6.38 -8.27 0.96
N SER A 77 -6.64 -9.54 1.26
CA SER A 77 -7.74 -9.91 2.16
C SER A 77 -7.57 -9.35 3.59
N LEU A 78 -6.33 -9.27 4.08
CA LEU A 78 -6.01 -8.63 5.36
C LEU A 78 -6.23 -7.11 5.30
N ILE A 79 -5.86 -6.47 4.18
CA ILE A 79 -6.04 -5.04 3.96
C ILE A 79 -7.53 -4.68 3.84
N ASP A 80 -8.33 -5.46 3.12
CA ASP A 80 -9.78 -5.27 3.02
C ASP A 80 -10.43 -5.37 4.40
N LYS A 81 -10.04 -6.38 5.18
CA LYS A 81 -10.52 -6.54 6.56
C LYS A 81 -10.11 -5.37 7.44
N LEU A 82 -8.86 -4.88 7.32
CA LEU A 82 -8.40 -3.70 8.04
C LEU A 82 -9.28 -2.50 7.71
N GLN A 83 -9.53 -2.23 6.43
CA GLN A 83 -10.34 -1.09 6.02
C GLN A 83 -11.77 -1.18 6.55
N MET A 84 -12.37 -2.38 6.52
CA MET A 84 -13.68 -2.61 7.13
C MET A 84 -13.68 -2.37 8.64
N ASP A 85 -12.71 -2.95 9.36
CA ASP A 85 -12.57 -2.81 10.82
C ASP A 85 -12.47 -1.33 11.21
N LEU A 86 -11.56 -0.58 10.56
CA LEU A 86 -11.33 0.83 10.85
C LEU A 86 -12.53 1.71 10.49
N SER A 87 -13.24 1.40 9.39
CA SER A 87 -14.43 2.17 8.99
C SER A 87 -15.60 2.03 9.98
N THR A 88 -15.57 1.00 10.83
CA THR A 88 -16.56 0.81 11.90
C THR A 88 -16.14 1.40 13.25
N ASP A 89 -14.88 1.82 13.39
CA ASP A 89 -14.36 2.41 14.61
C ASP A 89 -14.77 3.87 14.73
N LYS A 90 -15.70 4.16 15.65
CA LYS A 90 -16.22 5.51 15.88
C LYS A 90 -15.22 6.45 16.56
N ASN A 91 -14.16 5.91 17.18
CA ASN A 91 -13.16 6.70 17.88
C ASN A 91 -12.01 7.14 16.95
N LEU A 92 -11.95 6.57 15.74
CA LEU A 92 -10.94 6.89 14.75
C LEU A 92 -11.52 7.87 13.72
N SER A 93 -10.77 8.91 13.40
CA SER A 93 -11.16 9.83 12.33
C SER A 93 -11.10 9.13 10.97
N ASN A 94 -12.18 9.22 10.19
CA ASN A 94 -12.20 8.70 8.82
C ASN A 94 -11.09 9.31 7.94
N ALA A 95 -10.60 10.51 8.29
CA ALA A 95 -9.52 11.16 7.56
C ALA A 95 -8.18 10.42 7.69
N VAL A 96 -7.92 9.70 8.79
CA VAL A 96 -6.66 9.00 9.01
C VAL A 96 -6.65 7.58 8.45
N ILE A 97 -7.83 7.00 8.18
CA ILE A 97 -7.97 5.62 7.69
C ILE A 97 -7.16 5.35 6.41
N PRO A 98 -7.21 6.19 5.35
CA PRO A 98 -6.46 5.94 4.13
C PRO A 98 -4.94 5.87 4.37
N PHE A 99 -4.42 6.69 5.28
CA PHE A 99 -3.00 6.71 5.62
C PHE A 99 -2.57 5.44 6.36
N ILE A 100 -3.37 5.01 7.34
CA ILE A 100 -3.13 3.76 8.06
C ILE A 100 -3.15 2.57 7.09
N VAL A 101 -4.20 2.48 6.27
CA VAL A 101 -4.36 1.39 5.28
C VAL A 101 -3.20 1.39 4.29
N SER A 102 -2.81 2.55 3.77
CA SER A 102 -1.71 2.68 2.81
C SER A 102 -0.36 2.29 3.42
N GLU A 103 -0.05 2.71 4.65
CA GLU A 103 1.21 2.37 5.31
C GLU A 103 1.29 0.87 5.63
N VAL A 104 0.22 0.29 6.19
CA VAL A 104 0.16 -1.16 6.45
C VAL A 104 0.30 -1.92 5.14
N LYS A 105 -0.43 -1.53 4.08
CA LYS A 105 -0.35 -2.16 2.75
C LYS A 105 1.09 -2.12 2.21
N SER A 106 1.74 -0.94 2.25
CA SER A 106 3.11 -0.79 1.77
C SER A 106 4.11 -1.69 2.53
N ILE A 107 3.99 -1.78 3.85
CA ILE A 107 4.89 -2.60 4.67
C ILE A 107 4.64 -4.10 4.44
N MET A 108 3.38 -4.51 4.31
CA MET A 108 3.04 -5.91 4.03
C MET A 108 3.59 -6.34 2.66
N TYR A 109 3.40 -5.52 1.63
CA TYR A 109 3.88 -5.84 0.29
C TYR A 109 5.41 -5.86 0.17
N SER A 110 6.12 -4.98 0.86
CA SER A 110 7.60 -5.01 0.88
C SER A 110 8.17 -6.25 1.55
N ASN A 111 7.37 -6.94 2.37
CA ASN A 111 7.73 -8.20 3.04
C ASN A 111 7.06 -9.43 2.40
N ALA A 112 6.25 -9.27 1.34
CA ALA A 112 5.44 -10.35 0.79
C ALA A 112 6.27 -11.58 0.39
N SER A 113 7.45 -11.37 -0.19
CA SER A 113 8.35 -12.44 -0.64
C SER A 113 9.09 -13.15 0.50
N SER A 114 9.12 -12.58 1.72
CA SER A 114 9.81 -13.19 2.86
C SER A 114 8.89 -14.07 3.72
N PHE A 115 7.56 -13.96 3.54
CA PHE A 115 6.60 -14.77 4.28
C PHE A 115 6.58 -16.21 3.77
N LEU A 116 6.89 -17.15 4.64
CA LEU A 116 6.83 -18.59 4.32
C LEU A 116 5.40 -19.13 4.35
N ASN A 117 4.54 -18.53 5.18
CA ASN A 117 3.16 -18.95 5.38
C ASN A 117 2.30 -17.78 5.90
N THR A 118 0.99 -18.03 6.01
CA THR A 118 0.03 -17.03 6.47
C THR A 118 0.22 -16.64 7.93
N GLU A 119 0.73 -17.52 8.78
CA GLU A 119 1.00 -17.22 10.20
C GLU A 119 2.07 -16.12 10.36
N GLN A 120 3.14 -16.18 9.56
CA GLN A 120 4.15 -15.12 9.55
C GLN A 120 3.59 -13.79 9.04
N ALA A 121 2.76 -13.84 7.99
CA ALA A 121 2.06 -12.66 7.47
C ALA A 121 1.10 -12.07 8.53
N ASP A 122 0.33 -12.90 9.23
CA ASP A 122 -0.58 -12.47 10.29
C ASP A 122 0.15 -11.80 11.44
N LYS A 123 1.28 -12.39 11.87
CA LYS A 123 2.12 -11.81 12.92
C LYS A 123 2.60 -10.42 12.51
N LYS A 124 3.20 -10.30 11.31
CA LYS A 124 3.71 -9.02 10.79
C LYS A 124 2.59 -8.00 10.60
N PHE A 125 1.44 -8.44 10.10
CA PHE A 125 0.26 -7.60 9.92
C PHE A 125 -0.25 -7.05 11.25
N ASN A 126 -0.40 -7.89 12.28
CA ASN A 126 -0.90 -7.45 13.58
C ASN A 126 0.07 -6.48 14.27
N GLU A 127 1.38 -6.75 14.20
CA GLU A 127 2.42 -5.84 14.71
C GLU A 127 2.35 -4.49 13.99
N THR A 128 2.30 -4.51 12.65
CA THR A 128 2.26 -3.29 11.83
C THR A 128 0.96 -2.51 12.04
N LYS A 129 -0.19 -3.20 12.07
CA LYS A 129 -1.52 -2.62 12.34
C LYS A 129 -1.52 -1.85 13.66
N LYS A 130 -1.04 -2.48 14.74
CA LYS A 130 -1.00 -1.87 16.06
C LYS A 130 -0.16 -0.59 16.05
N TYR A 131 1.09 -0.69 15.61
CA TYR A 131 2.01 0.46 15.54
C TYR A 131 1.46 1.59 14.69
N THR A 132 0.89 1.26 13.53
CA THR A 132 0.39 2.26 12.58
C THR A 132 -0.82 3.00 13.15
N ILE A 133 -1.78 2.28 13.75
CA ILE A 133 -2.94 2.91 14.40
C ILE A 133 -2.50 3.82 15.55
N GLU A 134 -1.62 3.34 16.44
CA GLU A 134 -1.07 4.14 17.55
C GLU A 134 -0.42 5.43 17.03
N SER A 135 0.40 5.31 15.97
CA SER A 135 1.14 6.43 15.44
C SER A 135 0.31 7.45 14.65
N TRP A 136 -0.77 7.04 13.98
CA TRP A 136 -1.65 7.96 13.25
C TRP A 136 -2.79 8.53 14.11
N SER A 137 -3.01 7.95 15.30
CA SER A 137 -4.03 8.42 16.25
C SER A 137 -3.44 9.34 17.33
N ASP A 138 -2.12 9.38 17.48
CA ASP A 138 -1.41 10.31 18.36
C ASP A 138 -1.13 11.65 17.64
N PRO A 139 -1.62 12.81 18.14
CA PRO A 139 -1.47 14.10 17.46
C PRO A 139 -0.02 14.52 17.15
N GLU A 140 0.92 14.30 18.08
CA GLU A 140 2.33 14.65 17.83
C GLU A 140 2.97 13.74 16.78
N SER A 141 2.64 12.45 16.81
CA SER A 141 3.14 11.49 15.82
C SER A 141 2.49 11.69 14.45
N LEU A 142 1.23 12.13 14.41
CA LEU A 142 0.53 12.50 13.18
C LEU A 142 1.25 13.64 12.45
N GLU A 143 1.60 14.71 13.16
CA GLU A 143 2.36 15.84 12.62
C GLU A 143 3.70 15.36 12.02
N ARG A 144 4.49 14.62 12.81
CA ARG A 144 5.79 14.08 12.37
C ARG A 144 5.66 13.17 11.15
N LYS A 145 4.63 12.31 11.11
CA LYS A 145 4.40 11.39 9.98
C LYS A 145 3.98 12.10 8.70
N ILE A 146 3.13 13.11 8.80
CA ILE A 146 2.74 13.94 7.64
C ILE A 146 3.98 14.62 7.06
N LEU A 147 4.81 15.22 7.92
CA LEU A 147 6.08 15.85 7.52
C LEU A 147 7.01 14.87 6.83
N MET A 148 7.28 13.72 7.45
CA MET A 148 8.16 12.69 6.88
C MET A 148 7.64 12.18 5.53
N ASN A 149 6.33 11.95 5.41
CA ASN A 149 5.75 11.48 4.15
C ASN A 149 5.82 12.54 3.06
N LEU A 150 5.57 13.80 3.37
CA LEU A 150 5.65 14.89 2.41
C LEU A 150 7.09 15.12 1.94
N SER A 151 8.05 15.21 2.86
CA SER A 151 9.47 15.34 2.52
C SER A 151 9.94 14.14 1.68
N ARG A 152 9.53 12.91 2.03
CA ARG A 152 9.84 11.72 1.22
C ARG A 152 9.26 11.80 -0.18
N GLU A 153 7.98 12.12 -0.34
CA GLU A 153 7.33 12.22 -1.64
C GLU A 153 7.95 13.29 -2.52
N LEU A 154 8.26 14.45 -1.94
CA LEU A 154 8.98 15.52 -2.62
C LEU A 154 10.36 15.03 -3.05
N ARG A 155 11.16 14.49 -2.14
CA ARG A 155 12.48 13.94 -2.44
C ARG A 155 12.43 12.90 -3.55
N THR A 156 11.48 11.95 -3.50
CA THR A 156 11.33 10.94 -4.54
C THR A 156 11.01 11.56 -5.89
N ARG A 157 10.03 12.48 -5.96
CA ARG A 157 9.66 13.15 -7.22
C ARG A 157 10.78 14.03 -7.77
N ILE A 158 11.50 14.72 -6.89
CA ILE A 158 12.68 15.50 -7.21
C ILE A 158 13.71 14.57 -7.85
N LEU A 159 14.15 13.51 -7.14
CA LEU A 159 15.14 12.56 -7.64
C LEU A 159 14.72 11.89 -8.96
N ASP A 160 13.44 11.52 -9.10
CA ASP A 160 12.91 10.96 -10.35
C ASP A 160 12.92 11.97 -11.50
N THR A 161 12.69 13.24 -11.22
CA THR A 161 12.79 14.31 -12.24
C THR A 161 14.25 14.61 -12.56
N MET A 162 15.14 14.49 -11.58
CA MET A 162 16.57 14.79 -11.72
C MET A 162 17.28 13.88 -12.72
N LYS A 163 16.83 12.65 -12.95
CA LYS A 163 17.44 11.78 -13.98
C LYS A 163 17.36 12.39 -15.40
N TYR A 164 16.32 13.17 -15.68
CA TYR A 164 16.13 13.89 -16.96
C TYR A 164 16.89 15.21 -17.05
N SER A 165 17.62 15.56 -16.00
CA SER A 165 18.35 16.82 -15.85
C SER A 165 19.86 16.67 -16.12
N TYR A 166 20.33 15.43 -16.28
CA TYR A 166 21.72 15.13 -16.62
C TYR A 166 21.95 15.28 -18.12
N LYS A 167 23.07 15.90 -18.50
CA LYS A 167 23.46 16.09 -19.90
C LYS A 167 23.63 14.76 -20.65
N SER A 168 24.04 13.70 -19.96
CA SER A 168 24.19 12.34 -20.50
C SER A 168 22.85 11.68 -20.85
N TYR A 169 21.75 11.97 -20.14
CA TYR A 169 20.43 11.41 -20.42
C TYR A 169 19.91 11.79 -21.81
N TYR A 170 20.13 13.03 -22.25
CA TYR A 170 19.75 13.48 -23.60
C TYR A 170 20.66 12.95 -24.72
N ASN A 171 21.86 12.48 -24.36
CA ASN A 171 22.89 12.08 -25.31
C ASN A 171 23.06 10.55 -25.45
N ASN A 172 22.40 9.73 -24.64
CA ASN A 172 22.66 8.28 -24.60
C ASN A 172 21.41 7.42 -24.80
N ASN A 173 21.48 6.49 -25.77
CA ASN A 173 20.44 5.49 -26.07
C ASN A 173 20.50 4.30 -25.09
N ASN A 174 20.23 4.54 -23.80
CA ASN A 174 20.13 3.54 -22.72
C ASN A 174 21.46 3.11 -22.04
N GLU A 175 22.22 4.03 -21.45
CA GLU A 175 23.19 3.67 -20.40
C GLU A 175 22.93 4.44 -19.11
N GLU A 176 23.21 3.78 -17.98
CA GLU A 176 23.06 4.31 -16.61
C GLU A 176 23.84 5.63 -16.44
N THR A 177 23.12 6.70 -16.07
CA THR A 177 23.68 7.99 -15.67
C THR A 177 24.66 7.84 -14.50
N SER A 178 25.91 8.27 -14.67
CA SER A 178 26.94 8.28 -13.62
C SER A 178 26.78 9.52 -12.72
N ALA A 179 27.18 9.41 -11.44
CA ALA A 179 27.21 10.55 -10.50
C ALA A 179 28.17 11.68 -10.92
N GLU A 180 29.09 11.41 -11.84
CA GLU A 180 30.05 12.38 -12.40
C GLU A 180 29.49 13.18 -13.58
N ASP A 181 28.29 12.84 -14.06
CA ASP A 181 27.65 13.58 -15.13
C ASP A 181 27.13 14.93 -14.60
N TYR A 182 27.65 16.03 -15.14
CA TYR A 182 27.27 17.36 -14.71
C TYR A 182 25.79 17.66 -15.06
N LEU A 183 25.09 18.25 -14.09
CA LEU A 183 23.76 18.84 -14.27
C LEU A 183 23.81 19.96 -15.29
N THR A 184 22.80 20.04 -16.16
CA THR A 184 22.66 21.23 -17.02
C THR A 184 22.36 22.48 -16.18
N GLU A 185 22.61 23.67 -16.71
CA GLU A 185 22.32 24.93 -15.99
C GLU A 185 20.85 25.02 -15.55
N ASN A 186 19.92 24.63 -16.44
CA ASN A 186 18.48 24.55 -16.15
C ASN A 186 18.17 23.59 -14.99
N SER A 187 18.95 22.52 -14.86
CA SER A 187 18.77 21.50 -13.83
C SER A 187 19.24 21.96 -12.46
N ARG A 188 20.28 22.79 -12.39
CA ARG A 188 20.71 23.43 -11.15
C ARG A 188 19.64 24.41 -10.65
N GLU A 189 19.08 25.22 -11.55
CA GLU A 189 18.00 26.15 -11.20
C GLU A 189 16.74 25.42 -10.70
N ILE A 190 16.40 24.27 -11.30
CA ILE A 190 15.30 23.43 -10.83
C ILE A 190 15.57 22.85 -9.44
N LEU A 191 16.80 22.41 -9.14
CA LEU A 191 17.18 21.94 -7.79
C LEU A 191 17.02 23.03 -6.73
N GLU A 192 17.50 24.24 -7.00
CA GLU A 192 17.38 25.37 -6.08
C GLU A 192 15.91 25.70 -5.80
N ARG A 193 15.05 25.64 -6.82
CA ARG A 193 13.60 25.82 -6.67
C ARG A 193 12.96 24.71 -5.83
N LEU A 194 13.44 23.47 -5.97
CA LEU A 194 12.92 22.31 -5.22
C LEU A 194 13.36 22.35 -3.74
N HIS A 195 14.59 22.75 -3.44
CA HIS A 195 15.03 23.03 -2.07
C HIS A 195 14.26 24.20 -1.44
N SER A 196 14.05 25.28 -2.20
CA SER A 196 13.24 26.41 -1.73
C SER A 196 11.80 26.01 -1.43
N LEU A 197 11.24 25.03 -2.15
CA LEU A 197 9.91 24.49 -1.88
C LEU A 197 9.88 23.64 -0.60
N GLU A 198 10.93 22.85 -0.34
CA GLU A 198 11.09 22.09 0.91
C GLU A 198 11.14 23.04 2.11
N ASP A 199 12.00 24.06 2.07
CA ASP A 199 12.11 25.11 3.10
C ASP A 199 10.79 25.86 3.31
N PHE A 200 10.07 26.16 2.22
CA PHE A 200 8.79 26.85 2.28
C PHE A 200 7.70 25.99 2.93
N LEU A 201 7.67 24.69 2.65
CA LEU A 201 6.73 23.77 3.26
C LEU A 201 7.02 23.62 4.76
N ASP A 202 8.28 23.42 5.15
CA ASP A 202 8.69 23.35 6.55
C ASP A 202 8.27 24.61 7.32
N ALA A 203 8.46 25.80 6.73
CA ALA A 203 8.01 27.06 7.34
C ALA A 203 6.49 27.14 7.52
N TYR A 204 5.68 26.60 6.60
CA TYR A 204 4.22 26.52 6.76
C TYR A 204 3.80 25.49 7.81
N PHE A 205 4.57 24.43 8.03
CA PHE A 205 4.29 23.50 9.12
C PHE A 205 4.67 24.07 10.48
N ASP A 206 5.81 24.76 10.59
CA ASP A 206 6.15 25.53 11.79
C ASP A 206 5.07 26.58 12.07
N ALA A 207 4.56 27.24 11.03
CA ALA A 207 3.45 28.17 11.14
C ALA A 207 2.20 27.52 11.77
N LEU A 208 1.81 26.33 11.29
CA LEU A 208 0.69 25.56 11.83
C LEU A 208 0.94 25.12 13.28
N ARG A 209 2.18 24.75 13.63
CA ARG A 209 2.61 24.32 14.97
C ARG A 209 2.52 25.43 16.02
N PHE A 210 2.74 26.68 15.60
CA PHE A 210 2.78 27.85 16.48
C PHE A 210 1.63 28.83 16.21
N LEU A 211 0.50 28.36 15.69
CA LEU A 211 -0.70 29.19 15.47
C LEU A 211 -1.18 29.91 16.74
N ASP A 212 -0.99 29.30 17.91
CA ASP A 212 -1.33 29.89 19.21
C ASP A 212 -0.25 30.83 19.76
N ASP A 213 0.94 30.86 19.14
CA ASP A 213 1.98 31.85 19.45
C ASP A 213 1.68 33.15 18.68
N SER A 214 1.16 34.13 19.42
CA SER A 214 0.79 35.45 18.89
C SER A 214 1.88 36.15 18.06
N LYS A 215 3.17 35.91 18.34
CA LYS A 215 4.27 36.55 17.61
C LYS A 215 4.53 35.85 16.27
N ILE A 216 4.39 34.53 16.23
CA ILE A 216 4.55 33.75 15.00
C ILE A 216 3.34 33.97 14.09
N ALA A 217 2.12 33.96 14.63
CA ALA A 217 0.90 34.31 13.91
C ALA A 217 1.00 35.70 13.24
N SER A 218 1.49 36.71 13.96
CA SER A 218 1.68 38.07 13.42
C SER A 218 2.72 38.14 12.28
N LYS A 219 3.80 37.34 12.35
CA LYS A 219 4.78 37.25 11.27
C LYS A 219 4.20 36.58 10.02
N LEU A 220 3.35 35.57 10.19
CA LEU A 220 2.68 34.88 9.10
C LEU A 220 1.65 35.75 8.39
N ASP A 221 0.86 36.53 9.15
CA ASP A 221 -0.05 37.52 8.58
C ASP A 221 0.72 38.57 7.76
N SER A 222 1.87 39.03 8.27
CA SER A 222 2.74 39.98 7.55
C SER A 222 3.29 39.39 6.25
N LEU A 223 3.69 38.12 6.25
CA LEU A 223 4.11 37.38 5.06
C LEU A 223 2.98 37.25 4.04
N ARG A 224 1.77 36.88 4.50
CA ARG A 224 0.59 36.76 3.64
C ARG A 224 0.25 38.09 2.96
N ASP A 225 0.33 39.19 3.70
CA ASP A 225 0.07 40.52 3.15
C ASP A 225 1.16 40.98 2.18
N PHE A 226 2.40 40.57 2.41
CA PHE A 226 3.50 40.81 1.48
C PHE A 226 3.32 40.04 0.17
N THR A 227 2.99 38.75 0.23
CA THR A 227 2.70 37.93 -0.96
C THR A 227 1.54 38.50 -1.77
N LYS A 228 0.44 38.91 -1.11
CA LYS A 228 -0.67 39.61 -1.78
C LYS A 228 -0.24 40.87 -2.51
N LYS A 229 0.67 41.67 -1.93
CA LYS A 229 1.20 42.88 -2.57
C LYS A 229 2.08 42.56 -3.78
N ILE A 230 2.83 41.46 -3.75
CA ILE A 230 3.60 40.97 -4.90
C ILE A 230 2.64 40.56 -6.01
N ASP A 231 1.64 39.74 -5.72
CA ASP A 231 0.66 39.27 -6.70
C ASP A 231 -0.12 40.41 -7.38
N GLN A 232 -0.39 41.49 -6.64
CA GLN A 232 -1.02 42.70 -7.18
C GLN A 232 -0.10 43.51 -8.11
N ARG A 233 1.23 43.38 -7.98
CA ARG A 233 2.21 44.11 -8.80
C ARG A 233 2.66 43.33 -10.04
N ILE A 234 2.46 42.01 -10.04
CA ILE A 234 2.80 41.13 -11.16
C ILE A 234 1.64 41.03 -12.18
N LYS A 235 0.43 41.48 -11.82
CA LYS A 235 -0.67 41.75 -12.78
C LYS A 235 -0.49 43.08 -13.49
#